data_AF-A0A8T3N1A0-F1
#
_entry.id   AF-A0A8T3N1A0-F1
#
_cell.length_a   1.000
_cell.length_b   1.000
_cell.length_c   1.000
_cell.angle_alpha   90.00
_cell.angle_beta   90.00
_cell.angle_gamma   90.00
#
_symmetry.space_group_name_H-M   'P 1'
#
loop_
_entity.id
_entity.type
_entity.pdbx_description
1 polymer ?
#
loop_
_entity_poly.entity_id
_entity_poly.type
_entity_poly.pdbx_seq_one_letter_code
_entity_poly.pdbx_strand_id
1 'polypeptide(L)'
;MFETVGRLNETNAQTFERLTSVQMEIANLLFEGSTKQLQAWSNAGDYSEILGAQSSLSDEYGRKFMDCAQQTLDVVAGARDAYTSLMEQNIEKATENFKRAAPTRAA
;
A
#
# COMPACT_ATOMS: atom_id res chain seq x y z
N MET A 1 14.94 -18.80 -13.69
CA MET A 1 15.76 -17.89 -12.87
C MET A 1 15.64 -16.43 -13.33
N PHE A 2 15.99 -16.07 -14.57
CA PHE A 2 15.80 -14.69 -15.09
C PHE A 2 14.35 -14.20 -15.03
N GLU A 3 13.37 -15.05 -15.39
CA GLU A 3 11.94 -14.72 -15.31
C GLU A 3 11.45 -14.47 -13.88
N THR A 4 11.89 -15.30 -12.92
CA THR A 4 11.57 -15.17 -11.49
C THR A 4 12.14 -13.86 -10.92
N VAL A 5 13.40 -13.53 -11.26
CA VAL A 5 14.04 -12.27 -10.83
C VAL A 5 13.33 -11.06 -11.44
N GLY A 6 12.90 -11.14 -12.71
CA GLY A 6 12.12 -10.10 -13.36
C GLY A 6 10.79 -9.80 -12.64
N ARG A 7 10.02 -10.86 -12.31
CA ARG A 7 8.74 -10.72 -11.62
C ARG A 7 8.87 -10.23 -10.17
N LEU A 8 9.95 -10.60 -9.49
CA LEU A 8 10.28 -10.06 -8.16
C LEU A 8 10.54 -8.54 -8.23
N ASN A 9 11.32 -8.11 -9.22
CA ASN A 9 11.64 -6.69 -9.40
C ASN A 9 10.37 -5.87 -9.73
N GLU A 10 9.50 -6.41 -10.58
CA GLU A 10 8.21 -5.80 -10.90
C GLU A 10 7.30 -5.70 -9.67
N THR A 11 7.21 -6.77 -8.86
CA THR A 11 6.44 -6.78 -7.60
C THR A 11 6.95 -5.72 -6.63
N ASN A 12 8.28 -5.57 -6.52
CA ASN A 12 8.89 -4.54 -5.67
C ASN A 12 8.62 -3.12 -6.18
N ALA A 13 8.73 -2.89 -7.48
CA ALA A 13 8.45 -1.60 -8.08
C ALA A 13 6.98 -1.19 -7.85
N GLN A 14 6.03 -2.09 -8.10
CA GLN A 14 4.61 -1.85 -7.86
C GLN A 14 4.30 -1.60 -6.38
N THR A 15 4.93 -2.35 -5.48
CA THR A 15 4.77 -2.16 -4.02
C THR A 15 5.28 -0.77 -3.60
N PHE A 16 6.45 -0.39 -4.09
CA PHE A 16 7.06 0.91 -3.79
C PHE A 16 6.25 2.08 -4.36
N GLU A 17 5.75 1.95 -5.58
CA GLU A 17 4.86 2.94 -6.20
C GLU A 17 3.61 3.16 -5.36
N ARG A 18 2.92 2.07 -4.96
CA ARG A 18 1.71 2.17 -4.13
C ARG A 18 2.00 2.75 -2.74
N LEU A 19 3.09 2.36 -2.09
CA LEU A 19 3.51 2.96 -0.80
C LEU A 19 3.80 4.46 -0.95
N THR A 20 4.38 4.87 -2.08
CA THR A 20 4.64 6.28 -2.37
C THR A 20 3.34 7.05 -2.57
N SER A 21 2.36 6.46 -3.26
CA SER A 21 1.02 7.05 -3.39
C SER A 21 0.35 7.27 -2.03
N VAL A 22 0.39 6.28 -1.13
CA VAL A 22 -0.14 6.42 0.23
C VAL A 22 0.56 7.56 0.99
N GLN A 23 1.89 7.66 0.89
CA GLN A 23 2.64 8.74 1.52
C GLN A 23 2.27 10.13 0.96
N MET A 24 2.00 10.24 -0.35
CA MET A 24 1.50 11.49 -0.94
C MET A 24 0.08 11.84 -0.46
N GLU A 25 -0.79 10.85 -0.26
CA GLU A 25 -2.12 11.09 0.33
C GLU A 25 -2.02 11.64 1.75
N ILE A 26 -1.11 11.12 2.58
CA ILE A 26 -0.82 11.65 3.92
C ILE A 26 -0.28 13.09 3.85
N ALA A 27 0.62 13.38 2.91
CA ALA A 27 1.16 14.73 2.74
C ALA A 27 0.08 15.73 2.33
N ASN A 28 -0.78 15.36 1.38
CA ASN A 28 -1.91 16.17 0.93
C ASN A 28 -2.90 16.41 2.07
N LEU A 29 -3.16 15.40 2.89
CA LEU A 29 -3.97 15.49 4.08
C LEU A 29 -3.48 16.59 5.02
N LEU A 30 -2.20 16.55 5.40
CA LEU A 30 -1.59 17.53 6.29
C LEU A 30 -1.67 18.94 5.72
N PHE A 31 -1.45 19.09 4.41
CA PHE A 31 -1.56 20.37 3.74
C PHE A 31 -3.00 20.89 3.73
N GLU A 32 -3.96 20.04 3.37
CA GLU A 32 -5.38 20.40 3.30
C GLU A 32 -5.90 20.88 4.66
N GLY A 33 -5.68 20.13 5.74
CA GLY A 33 -6.21 20.58 7.03
C GLY A 33 -5.39 21.70 7.67
N SER A 34 -4.10 21.88 7.35
CA SER A 34 -3.40 23.13 7.71
C SER A 34 -4.07 24.34 7.05
N THR A 35 -4.47 24.21 5.79
CA THR A 35 -5.16 25.26 5.04
C THR A 35 -6.56 25.52 5.61
N LYS A 36 -7.33 24.47 5.92
CA LYS A 36 -8.64 24.57 6.56
C LYS A 36 -8.56 25.18 7.96
N GLN A 37 -7.53 24.85 8.72
CA GLN A 37 -7.32 25.41 10.06
C GLN A 37 -7.00 26.91 10.01
N LEU A 38 -6.17 27.34 9.05
CA LEU A 38 -5.92 28.76 8.80
C LEU A 38 -7.18 29.51 8.37
N GLN A 39 -8.01 28.90 7.51
CA GLN A 39 -9.29 29.49 7.10
C GLN A 39 -10.27 29.60 8.28
N ALA A 40 -10.36 28.56 9.12
CA ALA A 40 -11.20 28.58 10.32
C ALA A 40 -10.79 29.72 11.26
N TRP A 41 -9.48 29.93 11.47
CA TRP A 41 -8.99 31.04 12.29
C TRP A 41 -9.19 32.41 11.65
N SER A 42 -9.05 32.53 10.33
CA SER A 42 -9.22 33.79 9.62
C SER A 42 -10.69 34.25 9.53
N ASN A 43 -11.63 33.30 9.58
CA ASN A 43 -13.05 33.57 9.36
C ASN A 43 -13.91 33.51 10.63
N ALA A 44 -13.38 33.01 11.75
CA ALA A 44 -14.15 32.86 12.98
C ALA A 44 -14.48 34.21 13.63
N GLY A 45 -15.77 34.45 13.87
CA GLY A 45 -16.27 35.60 14.64
C GLY A 45 -16.16 35.40 16.15
N ASP A 46 -16.15 34.14 16.61
CA ASP A 46 -15.94 33.77 18.00
C ASP A 46 -15.25 32.40 18.17
N TYR A 47 -14.90 32.07 19.41
CA TYR A 47 -14.15 30.85 19.74
C TYR A 47 -14.97 29.55 19.57
N SER A 48 -16.30 29.63 19.55
CA SER A 48 -17.17 28.46 19.42
C SER A 48 -17.19 27.92 17.98
N GLU A 49 -17.08 28.81 16.99
CA GLU A 49 -16.94 28.46 15.59
C GLU A 49 -15.62 27.72 15.31
N ILE A 50 -14.54 28.11 16.00
CA ILE A 50 -13.23 27.43 15.92
C ILE A 50 -13.33 25.99 16.45
N LEU A 51 -14.02 25.78 17.57
CA LEU A 51 -14.19 24.45 18.16
C LEU A 51 -15.03 23.52 17.26
N GLY A 52 -16.09 24.03 16.64
CA GLY A 52 -16.87 23.27 15.66
C GLY A 52 -16.05 22.87 14.43
N ALA A 53 -15.21 23.79 13.94
CA ALA A 53 -14.28 23.52 12.84
C ALA A 53 -13.23 22.47 13.22
N GLN A 54 -12.67 22.55 14.43
CA GLN A 54 -11.71 21.55 14.95
C GLN A 54 -12.33 20.16 15.06
N SER A 55 -13.55 20.04 15.56
CA SER A 55 -14.24 18.74 15.67
C SER A 55 -14.45 18.10 14.29
N SER A 56 -14.90 18.89 13.31
CA SER A 56 -15.09 18.41 11.93
C SER A 56 -13.77 18.02 11.26
N LEU A 57 -12.71 18.81 11.47
CA LEU A 57 -11.36 18.49 10.99
C LEU A 57 -10.85 17.19 11.61
N SER A 58 -11.06 16.98 12.91
CA SER A 58 -10.64 15.77 13.62
C SER A 58 -11.34 14.51 13.08
N ASP A 59 -12.65 14.57 12.83
CA ASP A 59 -13.40 13.44 12.26
C ASP A 59 -12.97 13.13 10.82
N GLU A 60 -12.78 14.16 9.99
CA GLU A 60 -12.32 13.99 8.61
C GLU A 60 -10.92 13.37 8.56
N TYR A 61 -10.00 13.89 9.37
CA TYR A 61 -8.64 13.36 9.48
C TYR A 61 -8.63 11.93 10.02
N GLY A 62 -9.45 11.63 11.03
CA GLY A 62 -9.55 10.30 11.60
C GLY A 62 -9.98 9.25 10.56
N ARG A 63 -10.99 9.57 9.74
CA ARG A 63 -11.42 8.68 8.64
C ARG A 63 -10.35 8.50 7.59
N LYS A 64 -9.79 9.61 7.09
CA LYS A 64 -8.76 9.55 6.04
C LYS A 64 -7.48 8.86 6.51
N PHE A 65 -7.13 8.99 7.79
CA PHE A 65 -6.03 8.24 8.40
C PHE A 65 -6.31 6.72 8.41
N MET A 66 -7.52 6.31 8.79
CA MET A 66 -7.92 4.90 8.76
C MET A 66 -7.92 4.34 7.33
N ASP A 67 -8.36 5.13 6.34
CA ASP A 67 -8.28 4.75 4.93
C ASP A 67 -6.83 4.52 4.49
N CYS A 68 -5.92 5.45 4.81
CA CYS A 68 -4.48 5.30 4.54
C CYS A 68 -3.87 4.07 5.23
N ALA A 69 -4.28 3.78 6.47
CA ALA A 69 -3.86 2.59 7.19
C ALA A 69 -4.35 1.30 6.49
N GLN A 70 -5.61 1.28 6.03
CA GLN A 70 -6.17 0.16 5.29
C GLN A 70 -5.45 -0.03 3.95
N GLN A 71 -5.23 1.04 3.18
CA GLN A 71 -4.47 0.99 1.92
C GLN A 71 -3.05 0.46 2.14
N THR A 72 -2.38 0.85 3.23
CA THR A 72 -1.05 0.33 3.57
C THR A 72 -1.10 -1.18 3.82
N LEU A 73 -2.09 -1.66 4.56
CA LEU A 73 -2.29 -3.10 4.80
C LEU A 73 -2.55 -3.84 3.48
N ASP A 74 -3.35 -3.28 2.58
CA ASP A 74 -3.66 -3.87 1.29
C ASP A 74 -2.40 -3.97 0.40
N VAL A 75 -1.52 -2.96 0.43
CA VAL A 75 -0.24 -2.99 -0.29
C VAL A 75 0.67 -4.09 0.24
N VAL A 76 0.78 -4.21 1.57
CA VAL A 76 1.61 -5.24 2.21
C VAL A 76 1.04 -6.64 1.96
N ALA A 77 -0.29 -6.81 2.04
CA ALA A 77 -0.97 -8.07 1.75
C ALA A 77 -0.77 -8.47 0.29
N GLY A 78 -0.92 -7.53 -0.65
CA GLY A 78 -0.70 -7.78 -2.08
C GLY A 78 0.74 -8.19 -2.38
N ALA A 79 1.72 -7.55 -1.74
CA ALA A 79 3.13 -7.95 -1.86
C ALA A 79 3.33 -9.38 -1.35
N ARG A 80 2.83 -9.70 -0.15
CA ARG A 80 2.89 -11.05 0.42
C ARG A 80 2.30 -12.09 -0.53
N ASP A 81 1.12 -11.85 -1.08
CA ASP A 81 0.44 -12.80 -1.95
C ASP A 81 1.20 -13.01 -3.27
N ALA A 82 1.79 -11.95 -3.83
CA ALA A 82 2.66 -12.05 -5.00
C ALA A 82 3.92 -12.88 -4.72
N TYR A 83 4.55 -12.71 -3.56
CA TYR A 83 5.69 -13.53 -3.13
C TYR A 83 5.31 -15.00 -2.95
N THR A 84 4.18 -15.29 -2.30
CA THR A 84 3.68 -16.66 -2.12
C THR A 84 3.45 -17.32 -3.47
N SER A 85 2.77 -16.63 -4.40
CA SER A 85 2.52 -17.18 -5.74
C SER A 85 3.81 -17.45 -6.51
N LEU A 86 4.82 -16.58 -6.39
CA LEU A 86 6.13 -16.83 -7.01
C LEU A 86 6.81 -18.07 -6.43
N MET A 87 6.68 -18.30 -5.12
CA MET A 87 7.23 -19.49 -4.47
C MET A 87 6.53 -20.77 -4.92
N GLU A 88 5.19 -20.78 -4.94
CA GLU A 88 4.38 -21.90 -5.42
C GLU A 88 4.74 -22.28 -6.86
N GLN A 89 4.81 -21.30 -7.75
CA GLN A 89 5.17 -21.51 -9.16
C GLN A 89 6.59 -22.08 -9.32
N ASN A 90 7.54 -21.67 -8.47
CA ASN A 90 8.89 -22.23 -8.50
C ASN A 90 8.92 -23.69 -8.00
N ILE A 91 8.12 -24.03 -6.98
CA ILE A 91 7.99 -25.41 -6.47
C ILE A 91 7.34 -26.30 -7.54
N GLU A 92 6.29 -25.84 -8.21
CA GLU A 92 5.65 -26.53 -9.32
C GLU A 92 6.64 -26.79 -10.46
N LYS A 93 7.32 -25.74 -10.95
CA LYS A 93 8.35 -25.86 -12.00
C LYS A 93 9.46 -26.84 -11.60
N ALA A 94 9.92 -26.82 -10.34
CA ALA A 94 10.93 -27.76 -9.84
C ALA A 94 10.41 -29.21 -9.84
N THR A 95 9.16 -29.42 -9.41
CA THR A 95 8.50 -30.73 -9.39
C THR A 95 8.29 -31.28 -10.80
N GLU A 96 7.86 -30.45 -11.74
CA GLU A 96 7.71 -30.82 -13.16
C GLU A 96 9.05 -31.18 -13.80
N ASN A 97 10.10 -30.40 -13.54
CA ASN A 97 11.45 -30.69 -14.01
C ASN A 97 11.97 -32.03 -13.45
N PHE A 98 11.71 -32.30 -12.17
CA PHE A 98 12.09 -33.58 -11.54
C PHE A 98 11.34 -34.76 -12.17
N LYS A 99 10.03 -34.62 -12.42
CA LYS A 99 9.21 -35.63 -13.12
C LYS A 99 9.68 -35.86 -14.56
N ARG A 100 10.08 -34.81 -15.28
CA ARG A 100 10.65 -34.93 -16.64
C ARG A 100 12.04 -35.57 -16.66
N ALA A 101 12.85 -35.36 -15.63
CA ALA A 101 14.18 -35.96 -15.52
C ALA A 101 14.18 -37.41 -15.01
N ALA A 102 13.06 -37.89 -14.45
CA ALA A 102 12.95 -39.20 -13.82
C ALA A 102 13.02 -40.42 -14.77
N PRO A 103 12.66 -40.38 -16.08
CA PRO A 103 12.76 -41.56 -16.95
C PRO A 103 13.89 -41.45 -17.97
N THR A 104 15.14 -41.34 -17.51
CA THR A 104 16.33 -41.62 -18.38
C THR A 104 17.39 -42.45 -17.67
N ARG A 105 17.12 -42.98 -16.46
CA ARG A 105 18.08 -43.80 -15.71
C ARG A 105 17.73 -45.28 -15.59
N ALA A 106 16.70 -45.74 -16.30
CA ALA A 106 16.33 -47.14 -16.42
C ALA A 106 16.18 -47.51 -17.90
N ALA A 107 17.32 -47.62 -18.60
CA ALA A 107 17.47 -48.30 -19.88
C ALA A 107 18.91 -48.82 -19.98
#